data_AF-A0A4Z0EMQ9-F1
#
_entry.id   AF-A0A4Z0EMQ9-F1
#
_cell.length_a   1.000
_cell.length_b   1.000
_cell.length_c   1.000
_cell.angle_alpha   90.00
_cell.angle_beta   90.00
_cell.angle_gamma   90.00
#
_symmetry.space_group_name_H-M   'P 1'
#
loop_
_entity.id
_entity.type
_entity.pdbx_description
1 polymer ?
#
loop_
_entity_poly.entity_id
_entity_poly.type
_entity_poly.pdbx_seq_one_letter_code
_entity_poly.pdbx_strand_id
1 'polypeptide(L)'
;MSWTWNALLAKWLPSQERRQLATLFPGVVASDVQAALNLLLDLSGQLAAGGTQLSADARLIIWQGVPLALPYRLYVREPLAGNLQELSNRQRQLVHCLYLRHHDGYVRQRHLEALFTLSDGAPEAFTTPFTFSLLGEYVQEILQVLEQCLTPMLLASYVQLIAENPLYWQQTRGRVASYWDVYYRIRKRGAPRFRHYVGARILARLDHACQVARLS
;
A
#
# COMPACT_ATOMS: atom_id res chain seq x y z
N MET A 1 -15.41 19.63 -12.52
CA MET A 1 -16.29 19.83 -11.34
C MET A 1 -15.96 18.76 -10.29
N SER A 2 -15.04 19.03 -9.37
CA SER A 2 -14.52 18.07 -8.35
C SER A 2 -15.19 18.22 -6.97
N TRP A 3 -16.41 18.77 -6.92
CA TRP A 3 -17.08 19.18 -5.68
C TRP A 3 -17.85 18.06 -4.93
N THR A 4 -17.84 16.82 -5.41
CA THR A 4 -18.70 15.76 -4.84
C THR A 4 -18.03 14.93 -3.75
N TRP A 5 -16.76 14.55 -3.92
CA TRP A 5 -16.11 13.61 -2.99
C TRP A 5 -15.76 14.23 -1.63
N ASN A 6 -15.09 15.40 -1.63
CA ASN A 6 -14.69 16.06 -0.38
C ASN A 6 -15.89 16.56 0.44
N ALA A 7 -16.95 17.03 -0.22
CA ALA A 7 -18.18 17.48 0.44
C ALA A 7 -18.96 16.30 1.06
N LEU A 8 -18.99 15.15 0.39
CA LEU A 8 -19.52 13.92 0.98
C LEU A 8 -18.69 13.52 2.20
N LEU A 9 -17.36 13.45 2.10
CA LEU A 9 -16.50 13.10 3.25
C LEU A 9 -16.72 13.98 4.49
N ALA A 10 -16.91 15.29 4.30
CA ALA A 10 -17.20 16.21 5.39
C ALA A 10 -18.53 15.91 6.13
N LYS A 11 -19.54 15.39 5.42
CA LYS A 11 -20.84 15.03 6.00
C LYS A 11 -20.81 13.70 6.77
N TRP A 12 -20.01 12.74 6.32
CA TRP A 12 -20.02 11.35 6.84
C TRP A 12 -18.89 11.03 7.82
N LEU A 13 -17.81 11.83 7.83
CA LEU A 13 -16.60 11.59 8.63
C LEU A 13 -16.20 12.85 9.41
N PRO A 14 -16.63 13.01 10.67
CA PRO A 14 -16.45 14.24 11.42
C PRO A 14 -14.98 14.51 11.81
N SER A 15 -14.16 13.47 11.97
CA SER A 15 -12.73 13.64 12.29
C SER A 15 -11.89 13.93 11.03
N GLN A 16 -10.89 14.79 11.17
CA GLN A 16 -9.98 15.16 10.07
C GLN A 16 -9.20 13.95 9.55
N GLU A 17 -8.85 13.03 10.45
CA GLU A 17 -8.11 11.80 10.17
C GLU A 17 -8.94 10.86 9.30
N ARG A 18 -10.22 10.68 9.62
CA ARG A 18 -11.14 9.87 8.81
C ARG A 18 -11.23 10.42 7.39
N ARG A 19 -11.33 11.74 7.24
CA ARG A 19 -11.34 12.39 5.92
C ARG A 19 -10.04 12.14 5.17
N GLN A 20 -8.89 12.31 5.82
CA GLN A 20 -7.58 12.04 5.20
C GLN A 20 -7.46 10.58 4.74
N LEU A 21 -7.81 9.61 5.59
CA LEU A 21 -7.76 8.19 5.21
C LEU A 21 -8.72 7.84 4.08
N ALA A 22 -9.91 8.45 4.05
CA ALA A 22 -10.86 8.23 2.98
C ALA A 22 -10.38 8.75 1.62
N THR A 23 -9.57 9.83 1.60
CA THR A 23 -8.98 10.33 0.33
C THR A 23 -7.99 9.35 -0.31
N LEU A 24 -7.53 8.32 0.41
CA LEU A 24 -6.63 7.30 -0.13
C LEU A 24 -7.32 6.33 -1.11
N PHE A 25 -8.65 6.36 -1.19
CA PHE A 25 -9.46 5.41 -1.95
C PHE A 25 -10.38 6.10 -2.97
N PRO A 26 -9.82 6.86 -3.93
CA PRO A 26 -10.61 7.52 -4.94
C PRO A 26 -11.38 6.49 -5.77
N GLY A 27 -12.64 6.80 -6.10
CA GLY A 27 -13.48 5.93 -6.92
C GLY A 27 -14.07 4.70 -6.21
N VAL A 28 -13.70 4.43 -4.96
CA VAL A 28 -14.35 3.40 -4.14
C VAL A 28 -15.67 3.93 -3.59
N VAL A 29 -16.69 3.09 -3.44
CA VAL A 29 -17.98 3.53 -2.89
C VAL A 29 -17.79 4.01 -1.45
N ALA A 30 -18.32 5.19 -1.12
CA ALA A 30 -18.11 5.83 0.18
C ALA A 30 -18.56 4.97 1.37
N SER A 31 -19.63 4.17 1.21
CA SER A 31 -20.11 3.24 2.26
C SER A 31 -19.10 2.13 2.57
N ASP A 32 -18.37 1.63 1.57
CA ASP A 32 -17.33 0.62 1.78
C ASP A 32 -16.13 1.21 2.52
N VAL A 33 -15.72 2.42 2.14
CA VAL A 33 -14.67 3.16 2.84
C VAL A 33 -15.06 3.43 4.28
N GLN A 34 -16.31 3.87 4.51
CA GLN A 34 -16.80 4.13 5.87
C GLN A 34 -16.84 2.86 6.73
N ALA A 35 -17.29 1.72 6.19
CA ALA A 35 -17.30 0.45 6.91
C ALA A 35 -15.89 0.02 7.32
N ALA A 36 -14.92 0.11 6.40
CA ALA A 36 -13.51 -0.18 6.69
C ALA A 36 -12.92 0.75 7.76
N LEU A 37 -13.22 2.06 7.68
CA LEU A 37 -12.73 3.04 8.65
C LEU A 37 -13.40 2.90 10.02
N ASN A 38 -14.69 2.56 10.08
CA ASN A 38 -15.37 2.27 11.34
C ASN A 38 -14.75 1.05 12.02
N LEU A 39 -14.45 -0.02 11.28
CA LEU A 39 -13.72 -1.16 11.83
C LEU A 39 -12.37 -0.71 12.42
N LEU A 40 -11.60 0.07 11.66
CA LEU A 40 -10.27 0.51 12.09
C LEU A 40 -10.28 1.49 13.27
N LEU A 41 -11.29 2.35 13.36
CA LEU A 41 -11.28 3.50 14.26
C LEU A 41 -12.26 3.33 15.44
N ASP A 42 -13.36 2.59 15.29
CA ASP A 42 -14.32 2.35 16.38
C ASP A 42 -13.87 1.17 17.27
N LEU A 43 -13.29 0.10 16.69
CA LEU A 43 -12.66 -0.98 17.48
C LEU A 43 -11.36 -0.55 18.14
N SER A 44 -10.80 0.59 17.73
CA SER A 44 -9.62 1.11 18.39
C SER A 44 -9.90 1.51 19.84
N GLY A 45 -11.17 1.78 20.24
CA GLY A 45 -11.66 1.88 21.63
C GLY A 45 -10.87 2.79 22.60
N GLN A 46 -9.82 3.44 22.12
CA GLN A 46 -8.75 4.08 22.87
C GLN A 46 -8.43 5.46 22.26
N LEU A 47 -9.36 6.03 21.51
CA LEU A 47 -9.29 7.42 21.07
C LEU A 47 -9.71 8.42 22.16
N ALA A 48 -9.79 7.98 23.43
CA ALA A 48 -9.87 8.87 24.59
C ALA A 48 -8.51 9.50 24.97
N ALA A 49 -7.41 9.11 24.32
CA ALA A 49 -6.13 9.81 24.39
C ALA A 49 -5.50 9.81 22.99
N GLY A 50 -5.33 10.98 22.38
CA GLY A 50 -4.88 11.11 20.99
C GLY A 50 -3.68 10.23 20.62
N GLY A 51 -3.60 9.64 19.43
CA GLY A 51 -4.43 9.79 18.26
C GLY A 51 -3.94 8.86 17.14
N THR A 52 -4.54 8.99 15.96
CA THR A 52 -3.97 8.45 14.73
C THR A 52 -2.77 9.32 14.35
N GLN A 53 -1.55 8.85 14.58
CA GLN A 53 -0.35 9.56 14.17
C GLN A 53 -0.02 9.18 12.73
N LEU A 54 -0.77 9.72 11.76
CA LEU A 54 -0.27 9.73 10.37
C LEU A 54 1.11 10.37 10.40
N SER A 55 2.11 9.70 9.82
CA SER A 55 3.43 10.31 9.71
C SER A 55 3.32 11.61 8.90
N ALA A 56 4.04 12.65 9.33
CA ALA A 56 3.96 13.96 8.68
C ALA A 56 4.44 13.94 7.22
N ASP A 57 5.27 12.96 6.88
CA ASP A 57 5.81 12.71 5.55
C ASP A 57 4.86 11.83 4.72
N ALA A 58 3.83 12.45 4.14
CA ALA A 58 3.05 11.83 3.08
C ALA A 58 3.77 11.96 1.73
N ARG A 59 3.72 10.90 0.93
CA ARG A 59 4.18 10.94 -0.47
C ARG A 59 3.00 11.25 -1.38
N LEU A 60 3.12 12.34 -2.14
CA LEU A 60 2.19 12.64 -3.23
C LEU A 60 2.50 11.77 -4.44
N ILE A 61 1.49 11.06 -4.94
CA ILE A 61 1.52 10.29 -6.19
C ILE A 61 0.26 10.60 -6.98
N ILE A 62 0.26 10.28 -8.28
CA ILE A 62 -0.93 10.20 -9.12
C ILE A 62 -1.34 8.73 -9.22
N TRP A 63 -2.63 8.44 -9.09
CA TRP A 63 -3.17 7.11 -9.35
C TRP A 63 -4.47 7.25 -10.12
N GLN A 64 -4.51 6.70 -11.33
CA GLN A 64 -5.66 6.82 -12.24
C GLN A 64 -6.06 8.28 -12.48
N GLY A 65 -5.06 9.15 -12.68
CA GLY A 65 -5.25 10.59 -12.84
C GLY A 65 -5.61 11.38 -11.58
N VAL A 66 -5.73 10.73 -10.41
CA VAL A 66 -6.10 11.40 -9.15
C VAL A 66 -4.90 11.50 -8.21
N PRO A 67 -4.62 12.69 -7.62
CA PRO A 67 -3.55 12.83 -6.63
C PRO A 67 -3.90 12.11 -5.32
N LEU A 68 -2.94 11.36 -4.79
CA LEU A 68 -3.01 10.65 -3.51
C LEU A 68 -1.86 11.05 -2.60
N ALA A 69 -2.19 11.42 -1.36
CA ALA A 69 -1.22 11.67 -0.30
C ALA A 69 -1.01 10.39 0.52
N LEU A 70 -0.17 9.49 0.01
CA LEU A 70 0.07 8.18 0.62
C LEU A 70 0.96 8.33 1.86
N PRO A 71 0.47 8.05 3.08
CA PRO A 71 1.20 8.31 4.33
C PRO A 71 2.42 7.41 4.44
N TYR A 72 3.55 7.89 4.99
CA TYR A 72 4.71 7.02 5.17
C TYR A 72 4.41 5.88 6.17
N ARG A 73 3.82 6.20 7.33
CA ARG A 73 3.37 5.23 8.35
C ARG A 73 2.00 5.54 8.94
N LEU A 74 1.33 4.47 9.38
CA LEU A 74 0.16 4.46 10.23
C LEU A 74 0.48 3.78 11.56
N TYR A 75 0.02 4.39 12.65
CA TYR A 75 0.15 3.90 14.02
C TYR A 75 -1.25 3.61 14.54
N VAL A 76 -1.81 2.48 14.09
CA VAL A 76 -3.18 2.05 14.40
C VAL A 76 -3.09 0.60 14.87
N ARG A 77 -3.66 0.31 16.03
CA ARG A 77 -3.72 -1.07 16.55
C ARG A 77 -4.57 -1.94 15.61
N GLU A 78 -4.26 -3.23 15.57
CA GLU A 78 -5.07 -4.17 14.79
C GLU A 78 -6.40 -4.48 15.48
N PRO A 79 -7.51 -4.59 14.73
CA PRO A 79 -8.75 -5.12 15.26
C PRO A 79 -8.55 -6.60 15.64
N LEU A 80 -9.44 -7.10 16.50
CA LEU A 80 -9.50 -8.54 16.75
C LEU A 80 -9.84 -9.28 15.44
N ALA A 81 -9.19 -10.43 15.22
CA ALA A 81 -9.25 -11.16 13.95
C ALA A 81 -10.68 -11.51 13.48
N GLY A 82 -11.62 -11.72 14.41
CA GLY A 82 -13.03 -11.99 14.09
C GLY A 82 -13.74 -10.84 13.38
N ASN A 83 -13.31 -9.60 13.63
CA ASN A 83 -14.06 -8.43 13.16
C ASN A 83 -13.86 -8.17 11.66
N LEU A 84 -12.81 -8.72 11.05
CA LEU A 84 -12.62 -8.68 9.60
C LEU A 84 -13.62 -9.58 8.85
N GLN A 85 -14.17 -10.61 9.49
CA GLN A 85 -15.07 -11.57 8.85
C GLN A 85 -16.44 -10.96 8.54
N GLU A 86 -16.84 -9.91 9.26
CA GLU A 86 -18.11 -9.19 9.06
C GLU A 86 -18.07 -8.24 7.85
N LEU A 87 -16.88 -7.91 7.36
CA LEU A 87 -16.69 -7.01 6.22
C LEU A 87 -16.87 -7.74 4.89
N SER A 88 -17.39 -7.03 3.89
CA SER A 88 -17.36 -7.50 2.49
C SER A 88 -15.92 -7.66 1.99
N ASN A 89 -15.71 -8.44 0.94
CA ASN A 89 -14.37 -8.65 0.38
C ASN A 89 -13.65 -7.33 0.06
N ARG A 90 -14.34 -6.40 -0.60
CA ARG A 90 -13.81 -5.06 -0.90
C ARG A 90 -13.42 -4.31 0.37
N GLN A 91 -14.28 -4.32 1.38
CA GLN A 91 -14.04 -3.64 2.66
C GLN A 91 -12.82 -4.24 3.39
N ARG A 92 -12.64 -5.56 3.35
CA ARG A 92 -11.43 -6.22 3.87
C ARG A 92 -10.18 -5.76 3.13
N GLN A 93 -10.22 -5.69 1.80
CA GLN A 93 -9.08 -5.18 1.01
C GLN A 93 -8.70 -3.73 1.37
N LEU A 94 -9.69 -2.86 1.64
CA LEU A 94 -9.43 -1.49 2.11
C LEU A 94 -8.69 -1.49 3.46
N VAL A 95 -9.10 -2.36 4.38
CA VAL A 95 -8.41 -2.50 5.68
C VAL A 95 -6.99 -3.02 5.48
N HIS A 96 -6.79 -4.05 4.64
CA HIS A 96 -5.45 -4.53 4.30
C HIS A 96 -4.57 -3.42 3.72
N CYS A 97 -5.07 -2.60 2.80
CA CYS A 97 -4.34 -1.47 2.22
C CYS A 97 -3.82 -0.51 3.29
N LEU A 98 -4.66 -0.15 4.27
CA LEU A 98 -4.25 0.72 5.37
C LEU A 98 -3.16 0.04 6.21
N TYR A 99 -3.30 -1.24 6.56
CA TYR A 99 -2.27 -1.96 7.31
C TYR A 99 -0.96 -2.19 6.54
N LEU A 100 -0.94 -2.13 5.21
CA LEU A 100 0.31 -2.09 4.44
C LEU A 100 1.15 -0.83 4.74
N ARG A 101 0.57 0.19 5.37
CA ARG A 101 1.29 1.38 5.87
C ARG A 101 1.60 1.32 7.36
N HIS A 102 1.29 0.23 8.06
CA HIS A 102 1.54 0.12 9.49
C HIS A 102 3.04 0.25 9.83
N HIS A 103 3.38 0.77 11.01
CA HIS A 103 4.77 0.92 11.46
C HIS A 103 5.50 -0.42 11.64
N ASP A 104 4.79 -1.45 12.10
CA ASP A 104 5.33 -2.80 12.26
C ASP A 104 5.44 -3.54 10.91
N GLY A 105 6.60 -4.14 10.65
CA GLY A 105 6.87 -4.96 9.46
C GLY A 105 6.13 -6.30 9.46
N TYR A 106 5.93 -6.93 10.62
CA TYR A 106 5.20 -8.20 10.73
C TYR A 106 3.72 -8.01 10.36
N VAL A 107 3.12 -6.91 10.80
CA VAL A 107 1.74 -6.54 10.45
C VAL A 107 1.61 -6.32 8.94
N ARG A 108 2.52 -5.55 8.33
CA ARG A 108 2.51 -5.32 6.88
C ARG A 108 2.64 -6.62 6.09
N GLN A 109 3.56 -7.50 6.49
CA GLN A 109 3.72 -8.80 5.83
C GLN A 109 2.44 -9.64 5.89
N ARG A 110 1.86 -9.80 7.09
CA ARG A 110 0.63 -10.59 7.26
C ARG A 110 -0.55 -10.00 6.48
N HIS A 111 -0.71 -8.68 6.46
CA HIS A 111 -1.78 -8.05 5.68
C HIS A 111 -1.54 -8.14 4.16
N LEU A 112 -0.28 -8.16 3.71
CA LEU A 112 0.04 -8.44 2.31
C LEU A 112 -0.33 -9.88 1.95
N GLU A 113 0.07 -10.86 2.77
CA GLU A 113 -0.29 -12.27 2.56
C GLU A 113 -1.82 -12.45 2.53
N ALA A 114 -2.53 -11.90 3.51
CA ALA A 114 -3.98 -11.97 3.59
C ALA A 114 -4.69 -11.30 2.39
N LEU A 115 -4.16 -10.19 1.87
CA LEU A 115 -4.71 -9.52 0.69
C LEU A 115 -4.75 -10.44 -0.54
N PHE A 116 -3.78 -11.36 -0.69
CA PHE A 116 -3.70 -12.27 -1.83
C PHE A 116 -4.20 -13.69 -1.54
N THR A 117 -4.39 -14.08 -0.27
CA THR A 117 -4.76 -15.45 0.11
C THR A 117 -6.15 -15.57 0.74
N LEU A 118 -6.61 -14.54 1.44
CA LEU A 118 -7.89 -14.55 2.19
C LEU A 118 -8.96 -13.67 1.54
N SER A 119 -8.61 -12.93 0.48
CA SER A 119 -9.57 -12.15 -0.29
C SER A 119 -10.23 -13.05 -1.34
N ASP A 120 -11.55 -12.94 -1.47
CA ASP A 120 -12.31 -13.65 -2.48
C ASP A 120 -12.03 -13.01 -3.84
N GLY A 121 -11.28 -13.71 -4.70
CA GLY A 121 -10.87 -13.20 -6.00
C GLY A 121 -9.64 -12.30 -5.98
N ALA A 122 -9.35 -11.67 -7.12
CA ALA A 122 -8.13 -10.89 -7.28
C ALA A 122 -8.22 -9.52 -6.57
N PRO A 123 -7.09 -8.97 -6.07
CA PRO A 123 -7.07 -7.64 -5.50
C PRO A 123 -7.57 -6.57 -6.47
N GLU A 124 -8.42 -5.67 -5.98
CA GLU A 124 -8.96 -4.57 -6.74
C GLU A 124 -7.86 -3.52 -7.04
N ALA A 125 -8.05 -2.73 -8.09
CA ALA A 125 -7.03 -1.80 -8.59
C ALA A 125 -6.58 -0.79 -7.53
N PHE A 126 -7.46 -0.36 -6.62
CA PHE A 126 -7.14 0.60 -5.55
C PHE A 126 -6.06 0.09 -4.58
N THR A 127 -5.76 -1.21 -4.58
CA THR A 127 -4.69 -1.80 -3.76
C THR A 127 -3.29 -1.44 -4.26
N THR A 128 -3.18 -1.05 -5.54
CA THR A 128 -1.91 -0.84 -6.26
C THR A 128 -0.98 0.18 -5.60
N PRO A 129 -1.41 1.40 -5.22
CA PRO A 129 -0.54 2.34 -4.52
C PRO A 129 0.11 1.79 -3.25
N PHE A 130 -0.64 0.96 -2.51
CA PHE A 130 -0.23 0.44 -1.21
C PHE A 130 0.76 -0.70 -1.38
N THR A 131 0.45 -1.68 -2.23
CA THR A 131 1.34 -2.81 -2.53
C THR A 131 2.62 -2.34 -3.22
N PHE A 132 2.54 -1.38 -4.15
CA PHE A 132 3.71 -0.80 -4.81
C PHE A 132 4.64 -0.10 -3.81
N SER A 133 4.06 0.57 -2.80
CA SER A 133 4.86 1.31 -1.82
C SER A 133 5.79 0.43 -0.98
N LEU A 134 5.47 -0.86 -0.85
CA LEU A 134 6.31 -1.85 -0.16
C LEU A 134 7.66 -2.09 -0.87
N LEU A 135 7.74 -1.85 -2.19
CA LEU A 135 9.00 -1.95 -2.94
C LEU A 135 10.06 -1.00 -2.40
N GLY A 136 9.64 0.16 -1.90
CA GLY A 136 10.51 1.18 -1.35
C GLY A 136 10.83 1.00 0.14
N GLU A 137 10.59 -0.18 0.70
CA GLU A 137 10.84 -0.53 2.10
C GLU A 137 12.05 -1.47 2.25
N TYR A 138 12.66 -1.49 3.44
CA TYR A 138 13.91 -2.21 3.69
C TYR A 138 13.71 -3.68 4.13
N VAL A 139 12.47 -4.16 4.22
CA VAL A 139 12.15 -5.50 4.74
C VAL A 139 12.12 -6.50 3.59
N GLN A 140 13.14 -7.34 3.49
CA GLN A 140 13.28 -8.31 2.39
C GLN A 140 12.15 -9.34 2.36
N GLU A 141 11.66 -9.77 3.53
CA GLU A 141 10.60 -10.77 3.69
C GLU A 141 9.30 -10.30 3.03
N ILE A 142 8.95 -9.02 3.19
CA ILE A 142 7.81 -8.41 2.50
C ILE A 142 8.00 -8.42 0.98
N LEU A 143 9.21 -8.14 0.50
CA LEU A 143 9.51 -8.20 -0.94
C LEU A 143 9.41 -9.63 -1.48
N GLN A 144 9.74 -10.65 -0.70
CA GLN A 144 9.58 -12.06 -1.10
C GLN A 144 8.11 -12.43 -1.26
N VAL A 145 7.26 -12.04 -0.32
CA VAL A 145 5.80 -12.20 -0.45
C VAL A 145 5.30 -11.45 -1.69
N LEU A 146 5.72 -10.19 -1.86
CA LEU A 146 5.28 -9.38 -2.99
C LEU A 146 5.68 -9.97 -4.35
N GLU A 147 6.88 -10.54 -4.46
CA GLU A 147 7.36 -11.21 -5.68
C GLU A 147 6.47 -12.41 -6.05
N GLN A 148 6.04 -13.19 -5.07
CA GLN A 148 5.15 -14.34 -5.24
C GLN A 148 3.74 -13.92 -5.66
N CYS A 149 3.27 -12.78 -5.14
CA CYS A 149 1.95 -12.22 -5.45
C CYS A 149 1.90 -11.40 -6.76
N LEU A 150 3.01 -11.29 -7.48
CA LEU A 150 3.17 -10.40 -8.64
C LEU A 150 2.55 -11.00 -9.92
N THR A 151 1.21 -11.08 -9.93
CA THR A 151 0.39 -11.55 -11.04
C THR A 151 0.52 -10.64 -12.28
N PRO A 152 0.18 -11.11 -13.49
CA PRO A 152 0.18 -10.27 -14.69
C PRO A 152 -0.69 -9.00 -14.54
N MET A 153 -1.84 -9.11 -13.86
CA MET A 153 -2.73 -7.99 -13.61
C MET A 153 -2.10 -6.98 -12.65
N LEU A 154 -1.48 -7.43 -11.55
CA LEU A 154 -0.79 -6.53 -10.62
C LEU A 154 0.40 -5.84 -11.30
N LEU A 155 1.14 -6.59 -12.13
CA LEU A 155 2.26 -6.05 -12.91
C LEU A 155 1.79 -4.94 -13.86
N ALA A 156 0.68 -5.14 -14.57
CA ALA A 156 0.10 -4.13 -15.45
C ALA A 156 -0.32 -2.87 -14.67
N SER A 157 -0.95 -3.04 -13.50
CA SER A 157 -1.30 -1.92 -12.62
C SER A 157 -0.06 -1.16 -12.12
N TYR A 158 1.05 -1.87 -11.82
CA TYR A 158 2.31 -1.21 -11.47
C TYR A 158 2.90 -0.44 -12.63
N VAL A 159 2.83 -0.96 -13.86
CA VAL A 159 3.27 -0.23 -15.06
C VAL A 159 2.47 1.06 -15.25
N GLN A 160 1.14 1.01 -15.06
CA GLN A 160 0.30 2.22 -15.09
C GLN A 160 0.75 3.23 -14.02
N LEU A 161 0.94 2.80 -12.78
CA LEU A 161 1.39 3.68 -11.69
C LEU A 161 2.76 4.30 -12.00
N ILE A 162 3.70 3.51 -12.57
CA ILE A 162 5.02 3.99 -12.96
C ILE A 162 4.92 5.05 -14.07
N ALA A 163 4.05 4.85 -15.06
CA ALA A 163 3.83 5.80 -16.14
C ALA A 163 3.31 7.15 -15.62
N GLU A 164 2.40 7.12 -14.64
CA GLU A 164 1.89 8.32 -13.98
C GLU A 164 2.91 8.97 -13.02
N ASN A 165 3.93 8.23 -12.55
CA ASN A 165 4.85 8.66 -11.51
C ASN A 165 6.33 8.29 -11.78
N PRO A 166 6.95 8.79 -12.86
CA PRO A 166 8.33 8.43 -13.22
C PRO A 166 9.36 8.79 -12.13
N LEU A 167 9.17 9.92 -11.44
CA LEU A 167 10.04 10.34 -10.33
C LEU A 167 9.90 9.42 -9.11
N TYR A 168 8.67 9.01 -8.79
CA TYR A 168 8.45 8.04 -7.71
C TYR A 168 9.12 6.70 -8.05
N TRP A 169 9.01 6.24 -9.28
CA TRP A 169 9.68 5.02 -9.73
C TRP A 169 11.20 5.10 -9.59
N GLN A 170 11.81 6.21 -10.02
CA GLN A 170 13.24 6.44 -9.84
C GLN A 170 13.66 6.39 -8.37
N GLN A 171 12.89 7.01 -7.47
CA GLN A 171 13.16 6.96 -6.03
C GLN A 171 13.04 5.54 -5.48
N THR A 172 12.02 4.77 -5.88
CA THR A 172 11.82 3.38 -5.46
C THR A 172 13.02 2.53 -5.87
N ARG A 173 13.50 2.63 -7.11
CA ARG A 173 14.72 1.94 -7.57
C ARG A 173 15.93 2.30 -6.72
N GLY A 174 16.13 3.58 -6.43
CA GLY A 174 17.23 4.06 -5.58
C GLY A 174 17.17 3.49 -4.16
N ARG A 175 15.97 3.43 -3.56
CA ARG A 175 15.77 2.86 -2.22
C ARG A 175 16.08 1.36 -2.18
N VAL A 176 15.61 0.59 -3.16
CA VAL A 176 15.91 -0.85 -3.26
C VAL A 176 17.42 -1.10 -3.31
N ALA A 177 18.15 -0.32 -4.13
CA ALA A 177 19.60 -0.42 -4.22
C ALA A 177 20.29 -0.01 -2.91
N SER A 178 19.86 1.11 -2.31
CA SER A 178 20.43 1.62 -1.06
C SER A 178 20.23 0.67 0.11
N TYR A 179 19.04 0.06 0.25
CA TYR A 179 18.79 -0.90 1.33
C TYR A 179 19.56 -2.20 1.13
N TRP A 180 19.68 -2.69 -0.11
CA TRP A 180 20.57 -3.81 -0.39
C TRP A 180 22.00 -3.49 0.04
N ASP A 181 22.49 -2.31 -0.32
CA ASP A 181 23.86 -1.87 -0.02
C ASP A 181 24.13 -1.79 1.49
N VAL A 182 23.21 -1.18 2.24
CA VAL A 182 23.33 -0.96 3.69
C VAL A 182 23.15 -2.26 4.49
N TYR A 183 22.19 -3.10 4.12
CA TYR A 183 21.80 -4.24 4.96
C TYR A 183 22.39 -5.58 4.52
N TYR A 184 22.76 -5.73 3.25
CA TYR A 184 23.11 -7.04 2.69
C TYR A 184 24.50 -7.10 2.07
N ARG A 185 25.00 -6.03 1.41
CA ARG A 185 26.28 -6.07 0.69
C ARG A 185 27.47 -6.55 1.53
N ILE A 186 27.59 -6.06 2.77
CA ILE A 186 28.76 -6.31 3.64
C ILE A 186 28.43 -7.24 4.81
N ARG A 187 27.16 -7.34 5.22
CA ARG A 187 26.78 -7.85 6.54
C ARG A 187 26.68 -9.37 6.70
N LYS A 188 26.72 -10.19 5.64
CA LYS A 188 26.64 -11.66 5.77
C LYS A 188 27.53 -12.42 4.77
N ARG A 189 28.26 -13.43 5.26
CA ARG A 189 28.73 -14.54 4.40
C ARG A 189 27.50 -15.17 3.74
N GLY A 190 27.47 -15.21 2.41
CA GLY A 190 26.32 -15.73 1.65
C GLY A 190 25.25 -14.70 1.27
N ALA A 191 25.46 -13.40 1.50
CA ALA A 191 24.54 -12.39 1.01
C ALA A 191 24.43 -12.42 -0.53
N PRO A 192 23.22 -12.27 -1.11
CA PRO A 192 23.06 -12.29 -2.54
C PRO A 192 23.75 -11.06 -3.16
N ARG A 193 24.45 -11.28 -4.28
CA ARG A 193 24.81 -10.17 -5.20
C ARG A 193 23.54 -9.40 -5.56
N PHE A 194 23.64 -8.10 -5.81
CA PHE A 194 22.45 -7.25 -6.05
C PHE A 194 21.47 -7.85 -7.06
N ARG A 195 21.95 -8.35 -8.20
CA ARG A 195 21.11 -9.02 -9.22
C ARG A 195 20.31 -10.23 -8.73
N HIS A 196 20.71 -10.87 -7.64
CA HIS A 196 20.02 -12.00 -7.01
C HIS A 196 19.21 -11.58 -5.77
N TYR A 197 19.29 -10.31 -5.36
CA TYR A 197 18.42 -9.76 -4.32
C TYR A 197 16.99 -9.66 -4.84
N VAL A 198 16.02 -10.02 -4.01
CA VAL A 198 14.59 -10.05 -4.39
C VAL A 198 14.12 -8.70 -4.94
N GLY A 199 14.53 -7.59 -4.33
CA GLY A 199 14.18 -6.26 -4.81
C GLY A 199 14.65 -6.05 -6.24
N ALA A 200 15.90 -6.41 -6.56
CA ALA A 200 16.44 -6.25 -7.91
C ALA A 200 15.72 -7.13 -8.95
N ARG A 201 15.29 -8.34 -8.58
CA ARG A 201 14.50 -9.20 -9.47
C ARG A 201 13.14 -8.59 -9.79
N ILE A 202 12.46 -8.03 -8.79
CA ILE A 202 11.20 -7.32 -9.00
C ILE A 202 11.42 -6.09 -9.90
N LEU A 203 12.48 -5.30 -9.65
CA LEU A 203 12.80 -4.15 -10.48
C LEU A 203 13.03 -4.56 -11.95
N ALA A 204 13.78 -5.62 -12.19
CA ALA A 204 14.04 -6.12 -13.55
C ALA A 204 12.75 -6.54 -14.27
N ARG A 205 11.83 -7.22 -13.57
CA ARG A 205 10.50 -7.58 -14.13
C ARG A 205 9.69 -6.34 -14.49
N LEU A 206 9.71 -5.31 -13.65
CA LEU A 206 9.00 -4.05 -13.89
C LEU A 206 9.62 -3.24 -15.04
N ASP A 207 10.94 -3.10 -15.08
CA ASP A 207 11.62 -2.39 -16.16
C ASP A 207 11.33 -3.06 -17.52
N HIS A 208 11.35 -4.40 -17.59
CA HIS A 208 10.95 -5.14 -18.79
C HIS A 208 9.48 -4.88 -19.16
N ALA A 209 8.55 -4.94 -18.20
CA ALA A 209 7.14 -4.68 -18.45
C ALA A 209 6.88 -3.24 -18.94
N CYS A 210 7.57 -2.25 -18.36
CA CYS A 210 7.52 -0.87 -18.82
C CYS A 210 8.09 -0.68 -20.23
N GLN A 211 9.12 -1.44 -20.62
CA GLN A 211 9.65 -1.42 -21.99
C GLN A 211 8.63 -1.97 -22.98
N VAL A 212 8.04 -3.14 -22.68
CA VAL A 212 7.00 -3.76 -23.53
C VAL A 212 5.82 -2.81 -23.72
N ALA A 213 5.32 -2.19 -22.65
CA ALA A 213 4.18 -1.29 -22.70
C ALA A 213 4.43 0.03 -23.46
N ARG A 214 5.70 0.41 -23.71
CA ARG A 214 6.04 1.57 -24.55
C ARG A 214 6.09 1.25 -26.04
N LEU A 215 6.21 -0.03 -26.38
CA LEU A 215 6.32 -0.52 -27.75
C LEU A 215 4.97 -1.00 -28.32
N SER A 216 3.97 -1.19 -27.46
CA SER A 216 2.57 -1.50 -27.78
C SER A 216 1.75 -0.24 -28.01
#